data_AF-A0A8A4Z8K0-F1
#
_entry.id   AF-A0A8A4Z8K0-F1
#
_cell.length_a   1.000
_cell.length_b   1.000
_cell.length_c   1.000
_cell.angle_alpha   90.00
_cell.angle_beta   90.00
_cell.angle_gamma   90.00
#
_symmetry.space_group_name_H-M   'P 1'
#
loop_
_entity.id
_entity.type
_entity.pdbx_description
1 polymer ?
#
loop_
_entity_poly.entity_id
_entity_poly.type
_entity_poly.pdbx_seq_one_letter_code
_entity_poly.pdbx_strand_id
1 'polypeptide(L)'
;MFEDGQVVPRAVLDSLLCDAAISRYIFGPDSQLINIGRTERIYPDELRRAIIARDTHCQYPGCTAPPRLCEAHHTKHWGRDHGTTDATTGVLLCWHHHIHVHTHDIDITWKTHPTETSTEKHGKRSRKNAPTGHWEFTDRNGNLIQ
;
A
#
# COMPACT_ATOMS: atom_id res chain seq x y z
N MET A 1 -19.17 4.64 17.48
CA MET A 1 -19.50 5.25 18.79
C MET A 1 -19.30 4.14 19.80
N PHE A 2 -18.43 4.32 20.80
CA PHE A 2 -18.32 3.34 21.90
C PHE A 2 -19.56 3.47 22.80
N GLU A 3 -19.83 2.45 23.63
CA GLU A 3 -21.05 2.37 24.47
C GLU A 3 -21.16 3.51 25.51
N ASP A 4 -20.09 4.25 25.74
CA ASP A 4 -19.98 5.40 26.67
C ASP A 4 -20.21 6.78 26.02
N GLY A 5 -20.47 6.82 24.71
CA GLY A 5 -20.76 8.07 24.00
C GLY A 5 -19.52 8.90 23.62
N GLN A 6 -18.30 8.39 23.82
CA GLN A 6 -17.10 9.08 23.32
C GLN A 6 -17.05 9.12 21.79
N VAL A 7 -16.68 10.31 21.26
CA VAL A 7 -16.40 10.51 19.84
C VAL A 7 -15.15 9.72 19.48
N VAL A 8 -15.28 8.84 18.49
CA VAL A 8 -14.14 8.08 17.95
C VAL A 8 -13.21 9.09 17.28
N PRO A 9 -11.93 9.17 17.68
CA PRO A 9 -10.97 10.04 17.01
C PRO A 9 -10.98 9.76 15.51
N ARG A 10 -10.89 10.81 14.68
CA ARG A 10 -10.97 10.66 13.23
C ARG A 10 -9.98 9.62 12.71
N ALA A 11 -8.75 9.59 13.24
CA ALA A 11 -7.74 8.58 12.93
C ALA A 11 -8.16 7.13 13.24
N VAL A 12 -8.93 6.90 14.32
CA VAL A 12 -9.44 5.57 14.68
C VAL A 12 -10.64 5.21 13.80
N LEU A 13 -11.52 6.17 13.51
CA LEU A 13 -12.64 5.98 12.59
C LEU A 13 -12.12 5.68 11.18
N ASP A 14 -11.09 6.38 10.74
CA ASP A 14 -10.42 6.21 9.46
C ASP A 14 -9.70 4.85 9.38
N SER A 15 -9.06 4.41 10.46
CA SER A 15 -8.53 3.05 10.62
C SER A 15 -9.63 1.97 10.51
N LEU A 16 -10.78 2.19 11.16
CA LEU A 16 -11.95 1.31 11.09
C LEU A 16 -12.67 1.38 9.74
N LEU A 17 -12.69 2.53 9.09
CA LEU A 17 -13.34 2.69 7.79
C LEU A 17 -12.50 2.12 6.67
N CYS A 18 -11.18 2.01 6.87
CA CYS A 18 -10.41 1.12 6.06
C CYS A 18 -11.10 -0.26 6.00
N ASP A 19 -11.75 -0.78 7.07
CA ASP A 19 -12.34 -2.14 7.20
C ASP A 19 -13.57 -2.49 6.35
N ALA A 20 -14.24 -1.56 5.64
CA ALA A 20 -15.59 -1.79 5.07
C ALA A 20 -15.64 -1.98 3.52
N ALA A 21 -16.60 -2.75 2.96
CA ALA A 21 -16.48 -3.35 1.62
C ALA A 21 -17.58 -3.21 0.51
N ILE A 22 -17.18 -3.17 -0.79
CA ILE A 22 -17.98 -3.31 -2.07
C ILE A 22 -17.13 -3.95 -3.23
N SER A 23 -17.69 -4.85 -4.08
CA SER A 23 -16.87 -5.81 -4.89
C SER A 23 -16.60 -5.58 -6.40
N ARG A 24 -15.33 -5.86 -6.81
CA ARG A 24 -14.83 -6.15 -8.18
C ARG A 24 -13.52 -6.96 -8.08
N TYR A 25 -13.32 -8.01 -8.90
CA TYR A 25 -12.14 -8.89 -8.85
C TYR A 25 -11.31 -8.82 -10.14
N ILE A 26 -9.97 -8.73 -10.03
CA ILE A 26 -9.03 -8.73 -11.17
C ILE A 26 -7.92 -9.76 -10.92
N PHE A 27 -7.73 -10.64 -11.91
CA PHE A 27 -6.71 -11.69 -11.92
C PHE A 27 -5.55 -11.34 -12.86
N GLY A 28 -4.34 -11.77 -12.48
CA GLY A 28 -3.13 -11.75 -13.29
C GLY A 28 -3.06 -12.91 -14.29
N PRO A 29 -1.98 -12.93 -15.11
CA PRO A 29 -1.82 -13.94 -16.18
C PRO A 29 -1.75 -15.38 -15.67
N ASP A 30 -1.33 -15.60 -14.42
CA ASP A 30 -1.28 -16.92 -13.77
C ASP A 30 -2.46 -17.14 -12.80
N SER A 31 -3.59 -16.45 -13.01
CA SER A 31 -4.77 -16.47 -12.12
C SER A 31 -4.50 -15.99 -10.68
N GLN A 32 -3.37 -15.32 -10.45
CA GLN A 32 -3.06 -14.61 -9.20
C GLN A 32 -4.06 -13.48 -8.98
N LEU A 33 -4.61 -13.34 -7.77
CA LEU A 33 -5.39 -12.17 -7.41
C LEU A 33 -4.47 -10.93 -7.36
N ILE A 34 -4.80 -9.86 -8.10
CA ILE A 34 -4.01 -8.62 -8.13
C ILE A 34 -4.76 -7.47 -7.44
N ASN A 35 -6.09 -7.46 -7.56
CA ASN A 35 -6.93 -6.38 -7.07
C ASN A 35 -8.34 -6.93 -6.77
N ILE A 36 -8.90 -6.56 -5.63
CA ILE A 36 -10.25 -6.94 -5.20
C ILE A 36 -11.17 -5.73 -5.03
N GLY A 37 -10.80 -4.60 -5.62
CA GLY A 37 -11.53 -3.35 -5.59
C GLY A 37 -11.64 -2.88 -4.16
N ARG A 38 -12.88 -2.71 -3.69
CA ARG A 38 -13.16 -2.38 -2.30
C ARG A 38 -13.74 -3.57 -1.53
N THR A 39 -13.61 -4.82 -2.00
CA THR A 39 -14.34 -5.99 -1.43
C THR A 39 -13.87 -6.39 -0.05
N GLU A 40 -12.59 -6.26 0.20
CA GLU A 40 -12.02 -6.50 1.51
C GLU A 40 -11.05 -5.36 1.70
N ARG A 41 -11.21 -4.66 2.81
CA ARG A 41 -10.13 -3.88 3.40
C ARG A 41 -8.84 -4.67 3.47
N ILE A 42 -8.92 -5.85 4.09
CA ILE A 42 -7.76 -6.53 4.61
C ILE A 42 -7.19 -7.20 3.38
N TYR A 43 -5.96 -6.83 3.05
CA TYR A 43 -5.24 -7.49 1.96
C TYR A 43 -5.29 -9.00 2.21
N PRO A 44 -6.01 -9.79 1.38
CA PRO A 44 -6.01 -11.23 1.51
C PRO A 44 -4.58 -11.73 1.39
N ASP A 45 -4.31 -12.91 1.93
CA ASP A 45 -2.97 -13.50 2.00
C ASP A 45 -2.20 -13.42 0.67
N GLU A 46 -2.86 -13.60 -0.46
CA GLU A 46 -2.24 -13.52 -1.79
C GLU A 46 -1.75 -12.10 -2.12
N LEU A 47 -2.58 -11.08 -1.90
CA LEU A 47 -2.18 -9.68 -2.11
C LEU A 47 -1.14 -9.25 -1.09
N ARG A 48 -1.28 -9.69 0.15
CA ARG A 48 -0.31 -9.44 1.20
C ARG A 48 1.05 -10.05 0.87
N ARG A 49 1.10 -11.29 0.36
CA ARG A 49 2.36 -11.92 -0.08
C ARG A 49 3.00 -11.15 -1.23
N ALA A 50 2.21 -10.66 -2.19
CA ALA A 50 2.73 -9.83 -3.28
C ALA A 50 3.33 -8.51 -2.75
N ILE A 51 2.66 -7.85 -1.80
CA ILE A 51 3.18 -6.63 -1.14
C ILE A 51 4.45 -6.93 -0.35
N ILE A 52 4.49 -8.02 0.43
CA ILE A 52 5.69 -8.43 1.18
C ILE A 52 6.85 -8.72 0.23
N ALA A 53 6.59 -9.39 -0.90
CA ALA A 53 7.62 -9.70 -1.88
C ALA A 53 8.20 -8.43 -2.54
N ARG A 54 7.38 -7.39 -2.74
CA ARG A 54 7.84 -6.10 -3.28
C ARG A 54 8.59 -5.28 -2.23
N ASP A 55 8.02 -5.11 -1.05
CA ASP A 55 8.50 -4.15 -0.05
C ASP A 55 9.56 -4.74 0.87
N THR A 56 9.51 -6.04 1.17
CA THR A 56 10.47 -6.83 1.99
C THR A 56 10.64 -6.41 3.47
N HIS A 57 10.36 -5.16 3.82
CA HIS A 57 10.34 -4.59 5.17
C HIS A 57 9.43 -3.35 5.21
N CYS A 58 9.25 -2.74 6.38
CA CYS A 58 8.54 -1.46 6.51
C CYS A 58 9.14 -0.39 5.58
N GLN A 59 8.31 0.25 4.76
CA GLN A 59 8.76 1.22 3.75
C GLN A 59 8.90 2.65 4.26
N TYR A 60 8.46 2.95 5.49
CA TYR A 60 8.69 4.27 6.08
C TYR A 60 10.20 4.57 6.13
N PRO A 61 10.63 5.81 5.77
CA PRO A 61 12.05 6.13 5.63
C PRO A 61 12.87 5.76 6.88
N GLY A 62 14.02 5.12 6.65
CA GLY A 62 14.94 4.65 7.70
C GLY A 62 14.47 3.42 8.51
N CYS A 63 13.27 2.88 8.27
CA CYS A 63 12.78 1.73 9.02
C CYS A 63 13.14 0.40 8.36
N THR A 64 13.61 -0.56 9.16
CA THR A 64 13.98 -1.93 8.70
C THR A 64 13.17 -3.02 9.38
N ALA A 65 12.03 -2.66 9.99
CA ALA A 65 11.18 -3.62 10.69
C ALA A 65 10.74 -4.76 9.74
N PRO A 66 10.89 -6.03 10.15
CA PRO A 66 10.63 -7.17 9.28
C PRO A 66 9.13 -7.34 9.01
N PRO A 67 8.72 -7.99 7.91
CA PRO A 67 7.32 -8.13 7.49
C PRO A 67 6.36 -8.70 8.55
N ARG A 68 6.86 -9.53 9.46
CA ARG A 68 6.09 -10.10 10.59
C ARG A 68 5.56 -9.04 11.57
N LEU A 69 6.14 -7.85 11.57
CA LEU A 69 5.70 -6.71 12.38
C LEU A 69 4.93 -5.67 11.56
N CYS A 70 4.66 -5.98 10.29
CA CYS A 70 4.10 -5.03 9.33
C CYS A 70 2.72 -5.43 8.82
N GLU A 71 1.93 -4.41 8.52
CA GLU A 71 0.61 -4.48 7.94
C GLU A 71 0.65 -3.82 6.55
N ALA A 72 -0.23 -4.26 5.66
CA ALA A 72 -0.40 -3.62 4.37
C ALA A 72 -1.35 -2.43 4.52
N HIS A 73 -0.91 -1.25 4.10
CA HIS A 73 -1.56 0.03 4.22
C HIS A 73 -2.00 0.55 2.85
N HIS A 74 -3.17 1.16 2.73
CA HIS A 74 -3.63 1.78 1.48
C HIS A 74 -2.99 3.16 1.30
N THR A 75 -2.30 3.39 0.19
CA THR A 75 -1.69 4.70 -0.12
C THR A 75 -2.71 5.81 -0.33
N LYS A 76 -3.82 5.49 -1.02
CA LYS A 76 -5.03 6.32 -0.98
C LYS A 76 -5.85 5.89 0.21
N HIS A 77 -6.19 6.84 1.06
CA HIS A 77 -7.01 6.56 2.22
C HIS A 77 -8.33 5.91 1.78
N TRP A 78 -8.69 4.78 2.39
CA TRP A 78 -9.86 4.01 1.96
C TRP A 78 -11.18 4.78 2.14
N GLY A 79 -11.37 5.40 3.32
CA GLY A 79 -12.55 6.21 3.65
C GLY A 79 -12.57 7.57 2.92
N ARG A 80 -11.53 8.40 3.14
CA ARG A 80 -11.38 9.75 2.57
C ARG A 80 -11.23 9.78 1.04
N ASP A 81 -10.38 8.93 0.48
CA ASP A 81 -9.91 9.05 -0.92
C ASP A 81 -10.36 7.89 -1.83
N HIS A 82 -11.27 7.04 -1.33
CA HIS A 82 -11.80 5.87 -2.03
C HIS A 82 -10.72 4.92 -2.56
N GLY A 83 -9.67 4.69 -1.77
CA GLY A 83 -8.62 3.72 -2.09
C GLY A 83 -9.14 2.31 -2.37
N THR A 84 -8.36 1.52 -3.12
CA THR A 84 -8.69 0.12 -3.49
C THR A 84 -7.64 -0.84 -2.93
N THR A 85 -8.05 -2.06 -2.60
CA THR A 85 -7.16 -3.13 -2.17
C THR A 85 -6.54 -3.76 -3.41
N ASP A 86 -5.36 -3.24 -3.75
CA ASP A 86 -4.57 -3.60 -4.92
C ASP A 86 -3.12 -3.78 -4.47
N ALA A 87 -2.51 -4.91 -4.83
CA ALA A 87 -1.11 -5.18 -4.47
C ALA A 87 -0.13 -4.11 -5.01
N THR A 88 -0.49 -3.41 -6.09
CA THR A 88 0.33 -2.34 -6.69
C THR A 88 0.28 -1.03 -5.90
N THR A 89 -0.79 -0.75 -5.17
CA THR A 89 -0.99 0.51 -4.44
C THR A 89 -0.96 0.34 -2.92
N GLY A 90 -1.01 -0.88 -2.39
CA GLY A 90 -0.77 -1.14 -0.98
C GLY A 90 0.71 -1.03 -0.63
N VAL A 91 1.07 -0.48 0.53
CA VAL A 91 2.45 -0.32 1.03
C VAL A 91 2.61 -1.04 2.37
N LEU A 92 3.76 -1.67 2.62
CA LEU A 92 4.03 -2.39 3.85
C LEU A 92 4.59 -1.44 4.94
N LEU A 93 3.90 -1.32 6.08
CA LEU A 93 4.31 -0.48 7.21
C LEU A 93 4.29 -1.27 8.51
N CYS A 94 5.27 -1.05 9.40
CA CYS A 94 5.19 -1.60 10.76
C CYS A 94 4.04 -0.97 11.54
N TRP A 95 3.54 -1.66 12.57
CA TRP A 95 2.42 -1.16 13.37
C TRP A 95 2.62 0.29 13.87
N HIS A 96 3.85 0.63 14.31
CA HIS A 96 4.20 1.98 14.74
C HIS A 96 4.04 3.02 13.61
N HIS A 97 4.64 2.77 12.44
CA HIS A 97 4.57 3.70 11.32
C HIS A 97 3.19 3.71 10.64
N HIS A 98 2.44 2.62 10.72
CA HIS A 98 1.06 2.58 10.26
C HIS A 98 0.20 3.57 11.05
N ILE A 99 0.31 3.57 12.39
CA ILE A 99 -0.39 4.56 13.23
C ILE A 99 0.16 5.97 12.98
N HIS A 100 1.47 6.12 12.86
CA HIS A 100 2.11 7.42 12.63
C HIS A 100 1.59 8.11 11.36
N VAL A 101 1.52 7.37 10.24
CA VAL A 101 0.98 7.85 8.97
C VAL A 101 -0.45 8.37 9.13
N HIS A 102 -1.33 7.59 9.77
CA HIS A 102 -2.72 8.02 10.03
C HIS A 102 -2.79 9.24 10.95
N THR A 103 -1.95 9.27 11.99
CA THR A 103 -1.98 10.31 13.03
C THR A 103 -1.53 11.67 12.49
N HIS A 104 -0.60 11.67 11.54
CA HIS A 104 0.00 12.89 11.00
C HIS A 104 -0.51 13.26 9.61
N ASP A 105 -1.47 12.50 9.07
CA ASP A 105 -2.03 12.68 7.72
C ASP A 105 -0.93 12.69 6.66
N ILE A 106 -0.06 11.68 6.71
CA ILE A 106 1.08 11.54 5.80
C ILE A 106 0.59 10.92 4.49
N ASP A 107 0.83 11.62 3.39
CA ASP A 107 0.53 11.12 2.06
C ASP A 107 1.65 10.17 1.58
N ILE A 108 1.26 9.08 0.91
CA ILE A 108 2.20 8.08 0.40
C ILE A 108 1.99 7.94 -1.12
N THR A 109 3.05 8.09 -1.90
CA THR A 109 2.98 7.96 -3.36
C THR A 109 4.06 7.05 -3.91
N TRP A 110 3.73 6.28 -4.95
CA TRP A 110 4.71 5.49 -5.69
C TRP A 110 5.37 6.36 -6.76
N LYS A 111 6.71 6.39 -6.78
CA LYS A 111 7.49 7.00 -7.86
C LYS A 111 8.10 5.92 -8.72
N THR A 112 7.68 5.86 -9.98
CA THR A 112 8.30 5.00 -10.98
C THR A 112 9.66 5.55 -11.38
N HIS A 113 10.70 4.72 -11.33
CA HIS A 113 11.93 5.03 -12.03
C HIS A 113 11.70 4.88 -13.53
N PRO A 114 12.31 5.75 -14.36
CA PRO A 114 12.27 5.59 -15.81
C PRO A 114 12.82 4.22 -16.18
N THR A 115 12.05 3.41 -16.91
CA THR A 115 12.58 2.20 -17.50
C THR A 115 13.53 2.60 -18.62
N GLU A 116 14.83 2.41 -18.43
CA GLU A 116 15.78 2.46 -19.54
C GLU A 116 15.37 1.38 -20.56
N THR A 117 14.93 1.82 -21.73
CA THR A 117 14.62 0.94 -22.86
C THR A 117 15.93 0.35 -23.34
N SER A 118 16.31 -0.82 -22.79
CA SER A 118 17.40 -1.61 -23.34
C SER A 118 17.01 -2.01 -24.76
N THR A 119 17.73 -1.49 -25.76
CA THR A 119 17.59 -1.89 -27.15
C THR A 119 18.11 -3.32 -27.29
N GLU A 120 17.20 -4.29 -27.36
CA GLU A 120 17.55 -5.70 -27.51
C GLU A 120 18.24 -5.97 -28.86
N LYS A 121 19.54 -6.30 -28.80
CA LYS A 121 20.18 -7.09 -29.85
C LYS A 121 19.81 -8.56 -29.62
N HIS A 122 18.95 -9.08 -30.51
CA HIS A 122 18.72 -10.51 -30.82
C HIS A 122 18.37 -11.47 -29.65
N GLY A 123 17.08 -11.85 -29.57
CA GLY A 123 16.71 -13.27 -29.54
C GLY A 123 16.52 -14.00 -28.20
N LYS A 124 16.30 -13.31 -27.08
CA LYS A 124 15.80 -13.95 -25.85
C LYS A 124 14.60 -13.18 -25.33
N ARG A 125 13.48 -13.87 -25.04
CA ARG A 125 12.29 -13.26 -24.39
C ARG A 125 12.73 -12.59 -23.09
N SER A 126 12.95 -11.29 -23.11
CA SER A 126 13.25 -10.52 -21.93
C SER A 126 12.00 -10.49 -21.07
N ARG A 127 12.12 -10.93 -19.81
CA ARG A 127 11.13 -10.62 -18.78
C ARG A 127 11.03 -9.09 -18.79
N LYS A 128 9.89 -8.54 -19.22
CA LYS A 128 9.65 -7.10 -19.11
C LYS A 128 9.97 -6.71 -17.67
N ASN A 129 11.03 -5.93 -17.46
CA ASN A 129 11.46 -5.52 -16.13
C ASN A 129 10.23 -4.94 -15.43
N ALA A 130 9.88 -5.52 -14.28
CA ALA A 130 8.84 -4.94 -13.44
C ALA A 130 9.22 -3.47 -13.20
N PRO A 131 8.28 -2.52 -13.27
CA PRO A 131 8.59 -1.12 -13.06
C PRO A 131 9.26 -0.95 -11.70
N THR A 132 10.55 -0.63 -11.71
CA THR A 132 11.31 -0.31 -10.50
C THR A 132 10.85 1.06 -10.03
N GLY A 133 10.57 1.21 -8.74
CA GLY A 133 10.13 2.46 -8.14
C GLY A 133 10.37 2.44 -6.64
N HIS A 134 10.04 3.54 -5.97
CA HIS A 134 10.10 3.64 -4.51
C HIS A 134 8.89 4.41 -3.97
N TRP A 135 8.65 4.24 -2.68
CA TRP A 135 7.63 4.99 -1.95
C TRP A 135 8.19 6.33 -1.48
N GLU A 136 7.46 7.41 -1.77
CA GLU A 136 7.69 8.73 -1.17
C GLU A 136 6.60 9.02 -0.14
N PHE A 137 7.03 9.62 0.98
CA PHE A 137 6.17 10.01 2.09
C PHE A 137 6.22 11.54 2.24
N THR A 138 5.06 12.16 2.34
CA THR A 138 4.93 13.61 2.38
C THR A 138 4.11 14.05 3.59
N ASP A 139 4.60 15.03 4.34
CA ASP A 139 3.84 15.60 5.47
C ASP A 139 2.61 16.40 4.98
N ARG A 140 1.75 16.79 5.92
CA ARG A 140 0.55 17.61 5.66
C ARG A 140 0.80 18.94 4.94
N ASN A 141 2.05 19.43 4.95
CA ASN A 141 2.45 20.69 4.34
C ASN A 141 3.05 20.49 2.94
N GLY A 142 3.16 19.23 2.48
CA GLY A 142 3.76 18.91 1.19
C GLY A 142 5.27 18.65 1.24
N ASN A 143 5.89 18.58 2.42
CA ASN A 143 7.33 18.34 2.54
C ASN A 143 7.65 16.85 2.53
N LEU A 144 8.70 16.46 1.79
CA LEU A 144 9.21 15.09 1.78
C LEU A 144 9.79 14.71 3.14
N ILE A 145 9.43 13.51 3.59
CA ILE A 145 9.98 12.85 4.77
C ILE A 145 11.12 11.95 4.28
N GLN A 146 12.32 12.12 4.85
CA GLN A 146 13.54 11.39 4.49
C GLN A 146 14.03 10.47 5.60
#